data_AF-A0A7C5PRZ3-F1
#
_entry.id   AF-A0A7C5PRZ3-F1
#
_cell.length_a   1.000
_cell.length_b   1.000
_cell.length_c   1.000
_cell.angle_alpha   90.00
_cell.angle_beta   90.00
_cell.angle_gamma   90.00
#
_symmetry.space_group_name_H-M   'P 1'
#
loop_
_entity.id
_entity.type
_entity.pdbx_description
1 polymer ?
#
loop_
_entity_poly.entity_id
_entity_poly.type
_entity_poly.pdbx_seq_one_letter_code
_entity_poly.pdbx_strand_id
1 'polypeptide(L)'
;MGGFPLRLFPRARKGSFLARHGRFLVEARSGGRVLRAYLPNPGRLGELLLPGADLYLVKEEGKAGRKTEWTAVAVEGGQGPVILHTGRTNDIAQALLEEGLVPGLEGARIVKREAPLGRSRFDFLLELGGEPFWLEVKSCTLLAGRAALFPDAVTERGRRHLEELDRLAREGTRAGVLFVVHHPRARWFLPDWHTDPAFAGSFLAKGPELLVWPMPVRAGPGLEIEPAGPPLPIPLDVLERELGDRGAYVVVLELERKAFLEVGSLGEVRFPRGYYVYVGSAMKGLAARL
;
A
#
# COMPACT_ATOMS: atom_id res chain seq x y z
N MET A 1 6.32 -11.40 20.45
CA MET A 1 6.49 -12.34 19.32
C MET A 1 7.98 -12.59 19.17
N GLY A 2 8.44 -13.53 18.34
CA GLY A 2 9.88 -13.68 18.10
C GLY A 2 10.43 -12.43 17.42
N GLY A 3 11.68 -12.06 17.74
CA GLY A 3 12.40 -11.03 17.01
C GLY A 3 12.69 -11.42 15.56
N PHE A 4 13.41 -10.57 14.85
CA PHE A 4 13.83 -10.80 13.48
C PHE A 4 14.88 -11.94 13.39
N PRO A 5 14.82 -12.79 12.35
CA PRO A 5 13.84 -12.80 11.25
C PRO A 5 12.45 -13.27 11.68
N LEU A 6 11.43 -12.46 11.35
CA LEU A 6 10.04 -12.71 11.71
C LEU A 6 9.39 -13.66 10.69
N ARG A 7 8.87 -14.81 11.17
CA ARG A 7 8.24 -15.83 10.32
C ARG A 7 6.73 -15.87 10.55
N LEU A 8 5.97 -15.16 9.72
CA LEU A 8 4.50 -15.07 9.85
C LEU A 8 3.73 -16.17 9.11
N PHE A 9 4.34 -16.75 8.07
CA PHE A 9 3.65 -17.67 7.15
C PHE A 9 4.46 -18.95 6.87
N PRO A 10 4.78 -19.76 7.89
CA PRO A 10 5.72 -20.89 7.78
C PRO A 10 5.25 -22.04 6.86
N ARG A 11 3.96 -22.09 6.49
CA ARG A 11 3.37 -23.12 5.63
C ARG A 11 2.93 -22.57 4.26
N ALA A 12 3.46 -21.42 3.85
CA ALA A 12 3.14 -20.84 2.56
C ALA A 12 3.63 -21.75 1.42
N ARG A 13 2.83 -21.86 0.37
CA ARG A 13 3.18 -22.57 -0.87
C ARG A 13 2.93 -21.70 -2.07
N LYS A 14 3.72 -21.89 -3.13
CA LYS A 14 3.58 -21.10 -4.36
C LYS A 14 2.38 -21.52 -5.22
N GLY A 15 1.82 -20.54 -5.94
CA GLY A 15 0.83 -20.73 -7.00
C GLY A 15 0.89 -19.56 -7.96
N SER A 16 0.61 -19.80 -9.25
CA SER A 16 0.66 -18.76 -10.27
C SER A 16 -0.66 -17.99 -10.33
N PHE A 17 -0.63 -16.68 -10.15
CA PHE A 17 -1.80 -15.79 -10.23
C PHE A 17 -2.46 -15.86 -11.61
N LEU A 18 -3.79 -15.99 -11.63
CA LEU A 18 -4.58 -16.04 -12.85
C LEU A 18 -5.43 -14.79 -13.01
N ALA A 19 -6.23 -14.48 -11.99
CA ALA A 19 -7.18 -13.38 -12.03
C ALA A 19 -7.52 -12.89 -10.62
N ARG A 20 -7.92 -11.62 -10.53
CA ARG A 20 -8.47 -11.01 -9.32
C ARG A 20 -9.94 -10.66 -9.55
N HIS A 21 -10.78 -11.07 -8.62
CA HIS A 21 -12.23 -10.89 -8.65
C HIS A 21 -12.64 -9.90 -7.56
N GLY A 22 -12.94 -8.66 -7.95
CA GLY A 22 -13.19 -7.57 -6.99
C GLY A 22 -11.97 -7.30 -6.11
N ARG A 23 -12.20 -6.91 -4.85
CA ARG A 23 -11.10 -6.49 -3.95
C ARG A 23 -10.43 -7.63 -3.19
N PHE A 24 -11.15 -8.70 -2.86
CA PHE A 24 -10.73 -9.61 -1.80
C PHE A 24 -10.60 -11.07 -2.23
N LEU A 25 -10.70 -11.36 -3.53
CA LEU A 25 -10.65 -12.71 -4.05
C LEU A 25 -9.68 -12.78 -5.23
N VAL A 26 -8.77 -13.76 -5.20
CA VAL A 26 -7.87 -14.08 -6.30
C VAL A 26 -7.99 -15.55 -6.67
N GLU A 27 -7.68 -15.85 -7.93
CA GLU A 27 -7.52 -17.20 -8.45
C GLU A 27 -6.06 -17.45 -8.76
N ALA A 28 -5.59 -18.64 -8.40
CA ALA A 28 -4.21 -19.06 -8.62
C ALA A 28 -4.15 -20.54 -9.03
N ARG A 29 -3.21 -20.88 -9.92
CA ARG A 29 -2.90 -22.27 -10.27
C ARG A 29 -1.81 -22.82 -9.37
N SER A 30 -2.10 -23.88 -8.61
CA SER A 30 -1.13 -24.56 -7.75
C SER A 30 -1.40 -26.07 -7.74
N GLY A 31 -0.36 -26.89 -7.93
CA GLY A 31 -0.49 -28.35 -8.01
C GLY A 31 -1.44 -28.82 -9.12
N GLY A 32 -1.45 -28.16 -10.28
CA GLY A 32 -2.31 -28.49 -11.42
C GLY A 32 -3.79 -28.10 -11.29
N ARG A 33 -4.20 -27.49 -10.17
CA ARG A 33 -5.59 -27.07 -9.91
C ARG A 33 -5.70 -25.56 -9.81
N VAL A 34 -6.87 -25.02 -10.16
CA VAL A 34 -7.24 -23.63 -9.88
C VAL A 34 -7.80 -23.55 -8.47
N LEU A 35 -7.24 -22.66 -7.66
CA LEU A 35 -7.62 -22.41 -6.28
C LEU A 35 -8.15 -20.99 -6.14
N ARG A 36 -9.13 -20.81 -5.26
CA ARG A 36 -9.65 -19.50 -4.85
C ARG A 36 -9.07 -19.13 -3.50
N ALA A 37 -8.43 -17.97 -3.42
CA ALA A 37 -7.81 -17.46 -2.20
C ALA A 37 -8.35 -16.09 -1.81
N TYR A 38 -8.54 -15.87 -0.51
CA TYR A 38 -8.81 -14.55 0.05
C TYR A 38 -7.56 -13.68 -0.09
N LEU A 39 -7.73 -12.45 -0.54
CA LEU A 39 -6.69 -11.43 -0.60
C LEU A 39 -6.92 -10.42 0.52
N PRO A 40 -6.19 -10.49 1.65
CA PRO A 40 -6.26 -9.56 2.78
C PRO A 40 -5.61 -8.20 2.47
N ASN A 41 -5.89 -7.63 1.31
CA ASN A 41 -5.39 -6.34 0.87
C ASN A 41 -6.43 -5.64 -0.02
N PRO A 42 -6.97 -4.48 0.41
CA PRO A 42 -7.96 -3.74 -0.39
C PRO A 42 -7.35 -2.94 -1.55
N GLY A 43 -6.02 -2.77 -1.57
CA GLY A 43 -5.28 -2.01 -2.56
C GLY A 43 -5.37 -2.57 -3.97
N ARG A 44 -5.01 -1.79 -5.00
CA ARG A 44 -5.07 -2.21 -6.41
C ARG A 44 -4.03 -3.27 -6.74
N LEU A 45 -2.81 -3.19 -6.18
CA LEU A 45 -1.71 -4.12 -6.41
C LEU A 45 -1.44 -4.40 -7.92
N GLY A 46 -1.68 -3.41 -8.79
CA GLY A 46 -1.74 -3.61 -10.24
C GLY A 46 -0.40 -3.95 -10.87
N GLU A 47 0.68 -3.48 -10.26
CA GLU A 47 2.07 -3.74 -10.63
C GLU A 47 2.59 -5.08 -10.10
N LEU A 48 1.89 -5.69 -9.14
CA LEU A 48 2.28 -6.95 -8.50
C LEU A 48 1.43 -8.14 -9.00
N LEU A 49 0.12 -7.94 -9.18
CA LEU A 49 -0.83 -8.98 -9.59
C LEU A 49 -0.97 -9.04 -11.12
N LEU A 50 0.16 -9.25 -11.79
CA LEU A 50 0.18 -9.52 -13.23
C LEU A 50 -0.07 -11.02 -13.47
N PRO A 51 -0.85 -11.41 -14.52
CA PRO A 51 -1.06 -12.81 -14.85
C PRO A 51 0.27 -13.57 -14.94
N GLY A 52 0.34 -14.70 -14.23
CA GLY A 52 1.57 -15.50 -14.12
C GLY A 52 2.36 -15.27 -12.83
N ALA A 53 2.18 -14.14 -12.12
CA ALA A 53 2.94 -13.80 -10.92
C ALA A 53 2.84 -14.89 -9.84
N ASP A 54 3.97 -15.17 -9.18
CA ASP A 54 4.03 -16.16 -8.09
C ASP A 54 3.35 -15.61 -6.83
N LEU A 55 2.22 -16.19 -6.45
CA LEU A 55 1.59 -15.96 -5.16
C LEU A 55 2.06 -16.97 -4.12
N TYR A 56 2.22 -16.48 -2.90
CA TYR A 56 2.40 -17.28 -1.72
C TYR A 56 1.05 -17.49 -1.04
N LEU A 57 0.61 -18.73 -0.97
CA LEU A 57 -0.71 -19.14 -0.49
C LEU A 57 -0.58 -19.93 0.81
N VAL A 58 -1.36 -19.58 1.81
CA VAL A 58 -1.48 -20.33 3.07
C VAL A 58 -2.84 -21.02 3.10
N LYS A 59 -2.86 -22.30 3.48
CA LYS A 59 -4.11 -23.02 3.75
C LYS A 59 -4.62 -22.61 5.12
N GLU A 60 -5.87 -22.18 5.19
CA GLU A 60 -6.51 -21.91 6.48
C GLU A 60 -6.96 -23.24 7.11
N GLU A 61 -6.58 -23.47 8.38
CA GLU A 61 -7.02 -24.65 9.14
C GLU A 61 -8.26 -24.29 9.98
N GLY A 62 -9.37 -25.00 9.78
CA GLY A 62 -10.39 -25.16 10.84
C GLY A 62 -11.33 -24.00 11.17
N LYS A 63 -11.78 -23.16 10.23
CA LYS A 63 -12.92 -22.26 10.48
C LYS A 63 -14.16 -22.61 9.65
N ALA A 64 -15.17 -23.17 10.32
CA ALA A 64 -16.52 -23.31 9.78
C ALA A 64 -17.02 -21.94 9.29
N GLY A 65 -17.52 -21.86 8.04
CA GLY A 65 -18.12 -20.65 7.48
C GLY A 65 -17.23 -19.75 6.61
N ARG A 66 -15.94 -20.07 6.40
CA ARG A 66 -15.13 -19.33 5.41
C ARG A 66 -15.49 -19.74 3.99
N LYS A 67 -15.66 -18.75 3.10
CA LYS A 67 -15.93 -18.96 1.67
C LYS A 67 -14.70 -19.42 0.87
N THR A 68 -13.49 -19.23 1.40
CA THR A 68 -12.22 -19.63 0.77
C THR A 68 -11.34 -20.40 1.75
N GLU A 69 -10.73 -21.47 1.27
CA GLU A 69 -9.81 -22.34 2.03
C GLU A 69 -8.36 -21.82 2.03
N TRP A 70 -8.06 -20.84 1.18
CA TRP A 70 -6.73 -20.29 0.97
C TRP A 70 -6.71 -18.78 1.22
N THR A 71 -5.55 -18.29 1.65
CA THR A 71 -5.24 -16.86 1.77
C THR A 71 -3.96 -16.56 0.98
N ALA A 72 -3.98 -15.55 0.12
CA ALA A 72 -2.80 -15.03 -0.58
C ALA A 72 -2.08 -14.06 0.35
N VAL A 73 -0.94 -14.48 0.90
CA VAL A 73 -0.25 -13.75 1.97
C VAL A 73 0.90 -12.90 1.46
N ALA A 74 1.48 -13.25 0.32
CA ALA A 74 2.53 -12.50 -0.36
C ALA A 74 2.47 -12.76 -1.88
N VAL A 75 3.18 -11.93 -2.64
CA VAL A 75 3.41 -12.09 -4.08
C VAL A 75 4.89 -11.87 -4.35
N GLU A 76 5.45 -12.63 -5.28
CA GLU A 76 6.83 -12.43 -5.74
C GLU A 76 6.92 -11.10 -6.50
N GLY A 77 7.75 -10.18 -6.00
CA GLY A 77 8.10 -8.95 -6.68
C GLY A 77 9.51 -9.00 -7.28
N GLY A 78 9.91 -7.95 -8.01
CA GLY A 78 11.24 -7.89 -8.64
C GLY A 78 12.42 -7.83 -7.66
N GLN A 79 12.17 -7.68 -6.35
CA GLN A 79 13.18 -7.58 -5.29
C GLN A 79 13.02 -8.67 -4.22
N GLY A 80 12.20 -9.68 -4.49
CA GLY A 80 11.77 -10.70 -3.54
C GLY A 80 10.29 -10.57 -3.17
N PRO A 81 9.79 -11.40 -2.24
CA PRO A 81 8.40 -11.40 -1.86
C PRO A 81 7.92 -10.08 -1.23
N VAL A 82 6.75 -9.63 -1.64
CA VAL A 82 6.01 -8.49 -1.08
C VAL A 82 4.87 -9.05 -0.23
N ILE A 83 4.87 -8.76 1.07
CA ILE A 83 3.80 -9.22 1.97
C ILE A 83 2.52 -8.45 1.67
N LEU A 84 1.46 -9.18 1.33
CA LEU A 84 0.17 -8.60 0.98
C LEU A 84 -0.77 -8.48 2.19
N HIS A 85 -0.57 -9.28 3.23
CA HIS A 85 -1.51 -9.37 4.34
C HIS A 85 -1.45 -8.15 5.27
N THR A 86 -2.29 -7.14 4.99
CA THR A 86 -2.29 -5.87 5.74
C THR A 86 -2.59 -6.06 7.23
N GLY A 87 -3.48 -6.98 7.60
CA GLY A 87 -3.75 -7.29 9.01
C GLY A 87 -2.56 -7.92 9.78
N ARG A 88 -1.53 -8.40 9.07
CA ARG A 88 -0.29 -8.93 9.65
C ARG A 88 0.83 -7.90 9.61
N THR A 89 0.63 -6.76 8.96
CA THR A 89 1.58 -5.63 9.00
C THR A 89 1.76 -5.11 10.41
N ASN A 90 0.73 -5.16 11.26
CA ASN A 90 0.84 -4.80 12.67
C ASN A 90 1.79 -5.75 13.43
N ASP A 91 1.91 -7.02 13.03
CA ASP A 91 2.87 -7.94 13.66
C ASP A 91 4.32 -7.57 13.28
N ILE A 92 4.54 -7.07 12.06
CA ILE A 92 5.84 -6.54 11.62
C ILE A 92 6.19 -5.24 12.35
N ALA A 93 5.22 -4.31 12.44
CA ALA A 93 5.38 -3.06 13.18
C ALA A 93 5.69 -3.30 14.66
N GLN A 94 4.99 -4.26 15.29
CA GLN A 94 5.28 -4.66 16.67
C GLN A 94 6.73 -5.15 16.81
N ALA A 95 7.23 -6.01 15.92
CA ALA A 95 8.62 -6.47 15.98
C ALA A 95 9.62 -5.31 15.83
N LEU A 96 9.36 -4.36 14.92
CA LEU A 96 10.19 -3.15 14.77
C LEU A 96 10.22 -2.30 16.05
N LEU A 97 9.08 -2.16 16.74
CA LEU A 97 8.97 -1.41 17.99
C LEU A 97 9.66 -2.14 19.16
N GLU A 98 9.42 -3.44 19.32
CA GLU A 98 9.99 -4.26 20.39
C GLU A 98 11.52 -4.33 20.31
N GLU A 99 12.09 -4.28 19.11
CA GLU A 99 13.55 -4.24 18.90
C GLU A 99 14.14 -2.82 18.90
N GLY A 100 13.34 -1.78 19.10
CA GLY A 100 13.82 -0.40 19.12
C GLY A 100 14.37 0.08 17.78
N LEU A 101 13.84 -0.43 16.67
CA LEU A 101 14.33 -0.13 15.32
C LEU A 101 13.64 1.06 14.67
N VAL A 102 12.59 1.60 15.29
CA VAL A 102 11.89 2.81 14.82
C VAL A 102 12.51 4.03 15.50
N PRO A 103 13.19 4.93 14.77
CA PRO A 103 13.93 6.04 15.38
C PRO A 103 13.04 6.98 16.20
N GLY A 104 13.44 7.29 17.43
CA GLY A 104 12.68 8.11 18.37
C GLY A 104 11.60 7.34 19.15
N LEU A 105 11.41 6.06 18.88
CA LEU A 105 10.54 5.15 19.64
C LEU A 105 11.34 4.05 20.36
N GLU A 106 12.65 4.21 20.52
CA GLU A 106 13.49 3.28 21.27
C GLU A 106 12.98 3.17 22.71
N GLY A 107 12.78 1.93 23.19
CA GLY A 107 12.23 1.68 24.52
C GLY A 107 10.73 1.97 24.68
N ALA A 108 10.02 2.30 23.61
CA ALA A 108 8.55 2.40 23.65
C ALA A 108 7.94 1.03 23.99
N ARG A 109 7.05 1.01 24.98
CA ARG A 109 6.32 -0.19 25.40
C ARG A 109 4.93 -0.20 24.78
N ILE A 110 4.55 -1.31 24.16
CA ILE A 110 3.18 -1.47 23.65
C ILE A 110 2.23 -1.66 24.84
N VAL A 111 1.36 -0.67 25.06
CA VAL A 111 0.33 -0.73 26.10
C VAL A 111 -0.90 -1.46 25.59
N LYS A 112 -1.32 -1.16 24.36
CA LYS A 112 -2.54 -1.74 23.77
C LYS A 112 -2.45 -1.75 22.25
N ARG A 113 -2.88 -2.86 21.63
CA ARG A 113 -3.17 -2.94 20.19
C ARG A 113 -4.62 -2.55 19.93
N GLU A 114 -4.92 -2.02 18.74
CA GLU A 114 -6.29 -1.69 18.34
C GLU A 114 -6.97 -0.73 19.36
N ALA A 115 -6.22 0.29 19.78
CA ALA A 115 -6.56 1.17 20.87
C ALA A 115 -7.63 2.21 20.42
N PRO A 116 -8.79 2.28 21.10
CA PRO A 116 -9.81 3.28 20.78
C PRO A 116 -9.39 4.66 21.30
N LEU A 117 -9.62 5.69 20.50
CA LEU A 117 -9.50 7.10 20.89
C LEU A 117 -10.59 7.90 20.18
N GLY A 118 -11.49 8.51 20.96
CA GLY A 118 -12.65 9.22 20.42
C GLY A 118 -13.52 8.30 19.53
N ARG A 119 -13.66 8.65 18.25
CA ARG A 119 -14.45 7.88 17.27
C ARG A 119 -13.60 6.93 16.43
N SER A 120 -12.29 6.96 16.62
CA SER A 120 -11.33 6.18 15.84
C SER A 120 -10.68 5.09 16.66
N ARG A 121 -9.95 4.24 15.95
CA ARG A 121 -9.15 3.17 16.53
C ARG A 121 -7.81 3.16 15.81
N PHE A 122 -6.76 3.33 16.60
CA PHE A 122 -5.38 3.32 16.14
C PHE A 122 -4.74 1.96 16.41
N ASP A 123 -3.78 1.58 15.58
CA ASP A 123 -3.16 0.26 15.65
C ASP A 123 -2.44 0.01 16.98
N PHE A 124 -1.80 1.04 17.55
CA PHE A 124 -1.10 0.94 18.83
C PHE A 124 -1.29 2.19 19.71
N LEU A 125 -1.47 1.94 21.01
CA LEU A 125 -1.12 2.86 22.09
C LEU A 125 0.18 2.36 22.71
N LEU A 126 1.20 3.21 22.69
CA LEU A 126 2.51 2.98 23.30
C LEU A 126 2.67 3.84 24.55
N GLU A 127 3.61 3.47 25.40
CA GLU A 127 4.14 4.28 26.48
C GLU A 127 5.62 4.52 26.21
N LEU A 128 6.03 5.78 26.18
CA LEU A 128 7.41 6.17 25.87
C LEU A 128 7.84 7.28 26.83
N GLY A 129 8.77 6.96 27.73
CA GLY A 129 9.21 7.91 28.76
C GLY A 129 8.11 8.28 29.76
N GLY A 130 7.18 7.37 30.04
CA GLY A 130 6.04 7.60 30.94
C GLY A 130 4.83 8.28 30.31
N GLU A 131 4.93 8.72 29.05
CA GLU A 131 3.86 9.41 28.34
C GLU A 131 3.22 8.52 27.26
N PRO A 132 1.89 8.64 27.02
CA PRO A 132 1.23 7.91 25.95
C PRO A 132 1.67 8.39 24.57
N PHE A 133 1.77 7.45 23.62
CA PHE A 133 2.05 7.73 22.21
C PHE A 133 1.12 6.93 21.31
N TRP A 134 0.38 7.61 20.44
CA TRP A 134 -0.58 6.98 19.52
C TRP A 134 0.05 6.71 18.16
N LEU A 135 -0.02 5.47 17.69
CA LEU A 135 0.62 5.07 16.45
C LEU A 135 -0.37 4.35 15.53
N GLU A 136 -0.48 4.85 14.30
CA GLU A 136 -1.15 4.18 13.19
C GLU A 136 -0.11 3.50 12.29
N VAL A 137 -0.42 2.30 11.81
CA VAL A 137 0.41 1.51 10.92
C VAL A 137 -0.24 1.41 9.55
N LYS A 138 0.56 1.61 8.50
CA LYS A 138 0.13 1.49 7.11
C LYS A 138 1.03 0.49 6.38
N SER A 139 0.42 -0.39 5.58
CA SER A 139 1.17 -1.26 4.66
C SER A 139 1.37 -0.53 3.34
N CYS A 140 2.63 -0.34 2.93
CA CYS A 140 3.01 0.27 1.68
C CYS A 140 3.59 -0.81 0.75
N THR A 141 2.81 -1.16 -0.28
CA THR A 141 3.15 -2.19 -1.26
C THR A 141 3.33 -1.63 -2.67
N LEU A 142 2.99 -0.36 -2.91
CA LEU A 142 3.16 0.26 -4.22
C LEU A 142 4.59 0.77 -4.42
N LEU A 143 5.19 0.38 -5.53
CA LEU A 143 6.52 0.85 -5.96
C LEU A 143 6.44 1.42 -7.38
N ALA A 144 6.78 2.69 -7.52
CA ALA A 144 6.98 3.35 -8.80
C ALA A 144 8.47 3.64 -9.01
N GLY A 145 9.14 2.82 -9.82
CA GLY A 145 10.59 2.90 -10.02
C GLY A 145 11.35 2.61 -8.72
N ARG A 146 11.82 3.66 -8.04
CA ARG A 146 12.47 3.56 -6.72
C ARG A 146 11.73 4.32 -5.61
N ALA A 147 10.54 4.86 -5.89
CA ALA A 147 9.70 5.51 -4.91
C ALA A 147 8.64 4.53 -4.38
N ALA A 148 8.62 4.33 -3.07
CA ALA A 148 7.52 3.66 -2.40
C ALA A 148 6.37 4.66 -2.24
N LEU A 149 5.17 4.28 -2.66
CA LEU A 149 4.03 5.19 -2.70
C LEU A 149 2.89 4.66 -1.83
N PHE A 150 2.14 5.57 -1.21
CA PHE A 150 0.92 5.22 -0.48
C PHE A 150 -0.13 6.34 -0.58
N PRO A 151 -1.41 6.04 -0.83
CA PRO A 151 -1.98 4.70 -0.99
C PRO A 151 -1.94 4.20 -2.44
N ASP A 152 -2.19 2.91 -2.64
CA ASP A 152 -2.34 2.31 -3.97
C ASP A 152 -3.81 2.23 -4.45
N ALA A 153 -4.73 2.73 -3.63
CA ALA A 153 -6.13 3.01 -3.95
C ALA A 153 -6.64 4.18 -3.09
N VAL A 154 -7.62 4.94 -3.57
CA VAL A 154 -8.27 6.01 -2.79
C VAL A 154 -8.69 5.50 -1.40
N THR A 155 -8.30 6.22 -0.34
CA THR A 155 -8.46 5.80 1.05
C THR A 155 -9.01 6.92 1.94
N GLU A 156 -10.34 7.08 1.93
CA GLU A 156 -10.99 8.05 2.83
C GLU A 156 -10.70 7.75 4.31
N ARG A 157 -10.69 6.47 4.70
CA ARG A 157 -10.35 6.05 6.07
C ARG A 157 -8.91 6.43 6.43
N GLY A 158 -7.96 6.17 5.53
CA GLY A 158 -6.55 6.50 5.78
C GLY A 158 -6.35 8.01 5.94
N ARG A 159 -7.01 8.81 5.09
CA ARG A 159 -7.00 10.28 5.18
C ARG A 159 -7.59 10.78 6.50
N ARG A 160 -8.77 10.29 6.91
CA ARG A 160 -9.40 10.69 8.17
C ARG A 160 -8.53 10.36 9.39
N HIS A 161 -7.90 9.18 9.41
CA HIS A 161 -6.99 8.81 10.49
C HIS A 161 -5.77 9.73 10.55
N LEU A 162 -5.19 10.10 9.39
CA LEU A 162 -4.06 11.02 9.31
C LEU A 162 -4.42 12.41 9.85
N GLU A 163 -5.55 12.96 9.41
CA GLU A 163 -6.05 14.27 9.86
C GLU A 163 -6.37 14.27 11.36
N GLU A 164 -6.92 13.19 11.89
CA GLU A 164 -7.21 13.06 13.32
C GLU A 164 -5.93 12.99 14.16
N LEU A 165 -4.93 12.21 13.73
CA LEU A 165 -3.64 12.17 14.40
C LEU A 165 -2.91 13.52 14.32
N ASP A 166 -2.98 14.22 13.19
CA ASP A 166 -2.37 15.55 13.05
C ASP A 166 -3.01 16.55 14.03
N ARG A 167 -4.34 16.55 14.12
CA ARG A 167 -5.05 17.39 15.08
C ARG A 167 -4.61 17.08 16.52
N LEU A 168 -4.58 15.81 16.90
CA LEU A 168 -4.15 15.38 18.23
C LEU A 168 -2.70 15.79 18.52
N ALA A 169 -1.80 15.66 17.54
CA ALA A 169 -0.40 16.07 17.65
C ALA A 169 -0.27 17.57 17.93
N ARG A 170 -1.02 18.41 17.21
CA ARG A 170 -1.07 19.87 17.44
C ARG A 170 -1.66 20.25 18.80
N GLU A 171 -2.53 19.41 19.36
CA GLU A 171 -3.10 19.56 20.71
C GLU A 171 -2.16 19.03 21.81
N GLY A 172 -0.95 18.58 21.46
CA GLY A 172 0.08 18.10 22.39
C GLY A 172 0.04 16.60 22.67
N THR A 173 -0.88 15.85 22.05
CA THR A 173 -0.91 14.38 22.16
C THR A 173 0.15 13.79 21.25
N ARG A 174 1.12 13.06 21.81
CA ARG A 174 2.18 12.44 21.00
C ARG A 174 1.60 11.40 20.06
N ALA A 175 1.87 11.56 18.77
CA ALA A 175 1.32 10.68 17.74
C ALA A 175 2.26 10.51 16.55
N GLY A 176 2.06 9.42 15.80
CA GLY A 176 2.76 9.23 14.54
C GLY A 176 2.14 8.17 13.63
N VAL A 177 2.70 8.08 12.43
CA VAL A 177 2.31 7.09 11.42
C VAL A 177 3.54 6.28 10.99
N LEU A 178 3.46 4.96 11.11
CA LEU A 178 4.49 4.03 10.65
C LEU A 178 4.03 3.35 9.36
N PHE A 179 4.67 3.69 8.25
CA PHE A 179 4.51 2.97 6.98
C PHE A 179 5.51 1.81 6.94
N VAL A 180 5.02 0.58 6.93
CA VAL A 180 5.83 -0.60 6.64
C VAL A 180 5.95 -0.73 5.13
N VAL A 181 7.12 -0.42 4.60
CA VAL A 181 7.43 -0.42 3.16
C VAL A 181 7.99 -1.77 2.77
N HIS A 182 7.25 -2.53 1.96
CA HIS A 182 7.62 -3.89 1.57
C HIS A 182 8.64 -3.97 0.40
N HIS A 183 9.34 -2.87 0.13
CA HIS A 183 10.27 -2.73 -0.99
C HIS A 183 11.67 -2.33 -0.51
N PRO A 184 12.59 -3.28 -0.30
CA PRO A 184 13.85 -3.02 0.39
C PRO A 184 14.84 -2.17 -0.42
N ARG A 185 14.63 -1.97 -1.73
CA ARG A 185 15.47 -1.07 -2.55
C ARG A 185 14.76 0.25 -2.90
N ALA A 186 13.62 0.54 -2.28
CA ALA A 186 13.04 1.88 -2.35
C ALA A 186 14.03 2.90 -1.79
N ARG A 187 14.12 4.07 -2.43
CA ARG A 187 15.03 5.15 -2.03
C ARG A 187 14.31 6.28 -1.32
N TRP A 188 13.02 6.44 -1.58
CA TRP A 188 12.19 7.52 -1.05
C TRP A 188 10.78 7.00 -0.85
N PHE A 189 10.06 7.63 0.08
CA PHE A 189 8.64 7.44 0.28
C PHE A 189 7.90 8.74 -0.05
N LEU A 190 6.79 8.64 -0.76
CA LEU A 190 5.91 9.78 -1.05
C LEU A 190 4.45 9.34 -0.92
N PRO A 191 3.55 10.22 -0.45
CA PRO A 191 2.12 9.95 -0.60
C PRO A 191 1.77 9.96 -2.09
N ASP A 192 0.96 9.01 -2.55
CA ASP A 192 0.60 8.87 -3.96
C ASP A 192 -0.47 9.89 -4.35
N TRP A 193 -0.03 11.04 -4.89
CA TRP A 193 -0.95 12.06 -5.40
C TRP A 193 -1.60 11.69 -6.73
N HIS A 194 -1.09 10.69 -7.47
CA HIS A 194 -1.76 10.20 -8.67
C HIS A 194 -2.98 9.34 -8.33
N THR A 195 -2.90 8.60 -7.22
CA THR A 195 -3.98 7.71 -6.77
C THR A 195 -4.97 8.40 -5.83
N ASP A 196 -4.48 9.16 -4.85
CA ASP A 196 -5.32 9.86 -3.87
C ASP A 196 -4.76 11.27 -3.58
N PRO A 197 -5.08 12.26 -4.45
CA PRO A 197 -4.66 13.64 -4.25
C PRO A 197 -5.11 14.24 -2.91
N ALA A 198 -6.26 13.80 -2.38
CA ALA A 198 -6.77 14.29 -1.12
C ALA A 198 -5.93 13.77 0.06
N PHE A 199 -5.58 12.49 0.08
CA PHE A 199 -4.64 11.94 1.07
C PHE A 199 -3.28 12.65 0.98
N ALA A 200 -2.75 12.83 -0.23
CA ALA A 200 -1.47 13.50 -0.44
C ALA A 200 -1.49 14.97 0.03
N GLY A 201 -2.60 15.68 -0.20
CA GLY A 201 -2.82 17.02 0.32
C GLY A 201 -2.86 17.07 1.85
N SER A 202 -3.61 16.18 2.51
CA SER A 202 -3.64 16.11 3.98
C SER A 202 -2.28 15.72 4.56
N PHE A 203 -1.51 14.86 3.85
CA PHE A 203 -0.15 14.50 4.24
C PHE A 203 0.81 15.68 4.14
N LEU A 204 0.70 16.49 3.09
CA LEU A 204 1.52 17.70 2.94
C LEU A 204 1.17 18.76 3.98
N ALA A 205 -0.12 18.90 4.33
CA ALA A 205 -0.60 19.91 5.27
C ALA A 205 -0.37 19.59 6.75
N LYS A 206 0.09 18.36 7.06
CA LYS A 206 0.33 17.92 8.45
C LYS A 206 1.40 18.80 9.13
N GLY A 207 1.28 18.96 10.44
CA GLY A 207 2.27 19.66 11.25
C GLY A 207 3.57 18.84 11.45
N PRO A 208 4.67 19.50 11.86
CA PRO A 208 5.90 18.80 12.25
C PRO A 208 5.72 17.92 13.51
N GLU A 209 4.69 18.16 14.31
CA GLU A 209 4.37 17.41 15.52
C GLU A 209 3.94 15.97 15.22
N LEU A 210 3.32 15.73 14.04
CA LEU A 210 2.96 14.39 13.61
C LEU A 210 4.16 13.69 12.97
N LEU A 211 4.75 12.76 13.72
CA LEU A 211 5.90 11.97 13.29
C LEU A 211 5.51 10.94 12.24
N VAL A 212 6.39 10.71 11.25
CA VAL A 212 6.13 9.74 10.18
C VAL A 212 7.39 8.93 9.90
N TRP A 213 7.25 7.60 9.87
CA TRP A 213 8.34 6.67 9.59
C TRP A 213 7.98 5.72 8.45
N PRO A 214 8.57 5.87 7.27
CA PRO A 214 8.51 4.86 6.22
C PRO A 214 9.63 3.84 6.39
N MET A 215 9.37 2.80 7.18
CA MET A 215 10.35 1.75 7.52
C MET A 215 10.39 0.66 6.44
N PRO A 216 11.51 0.47 5.72
CA PRO A 216 11.63 -0.59 4.74
C PRO A 216 11.87 -1.94 5.39
N VAL A 217 11.19 -2.96 4.89
CA VAL A 217 11.39 -4.37 5.25
C VAL A 217 11.64 -5.20 4.00
N ARG A 218 12.37 -6.29 4.16
CA ARG A 218 12.57 -7.32 3.13
C ARG A 218 11.92 -8.61 3.59
N ALA A 219 11.32 -9.36 2.68
CA ALA A 219 11.01 -10.75 2.90
C ALA A 219 11.95 -11.62 2.06
N GLY A 220 12.49 -12.69 2.65
CA GLY A 220 13.23 -13.72 1.91
C GLY A 220 12.30 -14.75 1.27
N PRO A 221 12.84 -15.71 0.48
CA PRO A 221 12.03 -16.73 -0.20
C PRO A 221 11.20 -17.62 0.73
N GLY A 222 11.62 -17.77 2.00
CA GLY A 222 10.85 -18.48 3.04
C GLY A 222 9.82 -17.59 3.76
N LEU A 223 9.60 -16.37 3.27
CA LEU A 223 8.82 -15.32 3.92
C LEU A 223 9.32 -14.94 5.33
N GLU A 224 10.61 -15.15 5.59
CA GLU A 224 11.30 -14.48 6.69
C GLU A 224 11.36 -12.97 6.43
N ILE A 225 10.76 -12.19 7.32
CA ILE A 225 10.75 -10.73 7.21
C ILE A 225 11.87 -10.18 8.07
N GLU A 226 12.61 -9.19 7.56
CA GLU A 226 13.70 -8.50 8.26
C GLU A 226 13.63 -6.99 7.95
N PRO A 227 14.15 -6.13 8.83
CA PRO A 227 14.39 -4.72 8.52
C PRO A 227 15.34 -4.60 7.31
N ALA A 228 15.11 -3.62 6.45
CA ALA A 228 15.90 -3.42 5.24
C ALA A 228 16.70 -2.09 5.22
N GLY A 229 16.70 -1.35 6.32
CA GLY A 229 17.45 -0.11 6.45
C GLY A 229 16.77 0.90 7.38
N PRO A 230 17.30 2.14 7.45
CA PRO A 230 16.67 3.24 8.17
C PRO A 230 15.36 3.69 7.48
N PRO A 231 14.54 4.55 8.12
CA PRO A 231 13.39 5.15 7.47
C PRO A 231 13.77 5.83 6.15
N LEU A 232 12.93 5.68 5.14
CA LEU A 232 13.12 6.32 3.85
C LEU A 232 12.93 7.84 3.96
N PRO A 233 13.73 8.65 3.23
CA PRO A 233 13.49 10.08 3.12
C PRO A 233 12.15 10.37 2.42
N ILE A 234 11.54 11.49 2.79
CA ILE A 234 10.27 11.99 2.25
C ILE A 234 10.54 13.34 1.58
N PRO A 235 10.79 13.40 0.26
CA PRO A 235 11.10 14.65 -0.43
C PRO A 235 9.83 15.48 -0.65
N LEU A 236 9.41 16.22 0.39
CA LEU A 236 8.18 17.02 0.37
C LEU A 236 8.18 18.12 -0.71
N ASP A 237 9.35 18.61 -1.11
CA ASP A 237 9.52 19.58 -2.20
C ASP A 237 8.99 19.04 -3.54
N VAL A 238 9.14 17.73 -3.78
CA VAL A 238 8.56 17.05 -4.94
C VAL A 238 7.04 17.09 -4.83
N LEU A 239 6.50 16.78 -3.65
CA LEU A 239 5.05 16.78 -3.46
C LEU A 239 4.45 18.18 -3.62
N GLU A 240 5.07 19.21 -3.04
CA GLU A 240 4.66 20.62 -3.19
C GLU A 240 4.65 21.06 -4.66
N ARG A 241 5.63 20.60 -5.44
CA ARG A 241 5.76 20.93 -6.86
C ARG A 241 4.80 20.13 -7.74
N GLU A 242 4.58 18.85 -7.47
CA GLU A 242 3.80 17.98 -8.36
C GLU A 242 2.31 17.91 -8.00
N LEU A 243 1.95 18.13 -6.73
CA LEU A 243 0.56 18.11 -6.29
C LEU A 243 -0.21 19.31 -6.87
N GLY A 244 -1.15 19.02 -7.78
CA GLY A 244 -2.02 20.01 -8.35
C GLY A 244 -2.90 19.45 -9.45
N ASP A 245 -3.89 20.23 -9.87
CA ASP A 245 -4.81 19.86 -10.94
C ASP A 245 -4.17 20.05 -12.34
N ARG A 246 -3.09 19.29 -12.59
CA ARG A 246 -2.28 19.30 -13.80
C ARG A 246 -1.56 17.97 -13.97
N GLY A 247 -1.11 17.66 -15.19
CA GLY A 247 -0.31 16.46 -15.45
C GLY A 247 -0.55 15.88 -16.84
N ALA A 248 -0.09 14.66 -17.05
CA ALA A 248 -0.42 13.86 -18.23
C ALA A 248 -1.57 12.92 -17.93
N TYR A 249 -2.38 12.61 -18.95
CA TYR A 249 -3.42 11.61 -18.88
C TYR A 249 -3.35 10.68 -20.08
N VAL A 250 -3.82 9.46 -19.86
CA VAL A 250 -3.90 8.43 -20.87
C VAL A 250 -5.33 7.91 -20.92
N VAL A 251 -5.96 8.02 -22.08
CA VAL A 251 -7.27 7.43 -22.34
C VAL A 251 -7.08 6.17 -23.17
N VAL A 252 -7.51 5.03 -22.61
CA VAL A 252 -7.54 3.74 -23.31
C VAL A 252 -8.94 3.55 -23.86
N LEU A 253 -9.05 3.54 -25.19
CA LEU A 253 -10.30 3.35 -25.91
C LEU A 253 -10.32 1.96 -26.53
N GLU A 254 -11.44 1.25 -26.40
CA GLU A 254 -11.68 0.00 -27.11
C GLU A 254 -12.69 0.23 -28.23
N LEU A 255 -12.30 -0.09 -29.46
CA LEU A 255 -13.21 -0.18 -30.59
C LEU A 255 -13.53 -1.65 -30.85
N GLU A 256 -14.72 -2.09 -30.48
CA GLU A 256 -15.21 -3.46 -30.69
C GLU A 256 -15.32 -3.83 -32.18
N ARG A 257 -15.48 -2.81 -33.04
CA ARG A 257 -15.57 -2.94 -34.49
C ARG A 257 -14.87 -1.77 -35.17
N LYS A 258 -14.53 -1.98 -36.44
CA LYS A 258 -14.08 -0.90 -37.34
C LYS A 258 -15.07 0.26 -37.29
N ALA A 259 -14.55 1.48 -37.23
CA ALA A 259 -15.32 2.71 -37.29
C ALA A 259 -14.63 3.75 -38.19
N PHE A 260 -15.43 4.67 -38.73
CA PHE A 260 -14.97 5.92 -39.32
C PHE A 260 -15.41 7.03 -38.37
N LEU A 261 -14.46 7.85 -37.91
CA LEU A 261 -14.70 8.88 -36.89
C LEU A 261 -14.14 10.21 -37.37
N GLU A 262 -14.88 11.29 -37.15
CA GLU A 262 -14.39 12.66 -37.35
C GLU A 262 -13.39 13.03 -36.25
N VAL A 263 -12.15 13.39 -36.63
CA VAL A 263 -11.06 13.71 -35.70
C VAL A 263 -10.53 15.11 -35.97
N GLY A 264 -11.27 16.13 -35.53
CA GLY A 264 -10.84 17.52 -35.58
C GLY A 264 -10.34 17.93 -36.97
N SER A 265 -9.11 18.43 -37.06
CA SER A 265 -8.50 18.84 -38.34
C SER A 265 -8.08 17.68 -39.26
N LEU A 266 -8.07 16.44 -38.76
CA LEU A 266 -7.77 15.25 -39.56
C LEU A 266 -8.97 14.76 -40.38
N GLY A 267 -10.16 15.32 -40.16
CA GLY A 267 -11.39 14.90 -40.83
C GLY A 267 -11.79 13.46 -40.47
N GLU A 268 -12.48 12.79 -41.38
CA GLU A 268 -12.89 11.41 -41.20
C GLU A 268 -11.69 10.44 -41.28
N VAL A 269 -11.39 9.78 -40.16
CA VAL A 269 -10.31 8.81 -40.04
C VAL A 269 -10.89 7.41 -39.84
N ARG A 270 -10.32 6.43 -40.56
CA ARG A 270 -10.68 5.01 -40.43
C ARG A 270 -9.91 4.36 -39.29
N PHE A 271 -10.62 3.90 -38.26
CA PHE A 271 -10.07 3.14 -37.15
C PHE A 271 -10.46 1.65 -37.24
N PRO A 272 -9.49 0.71 -37.40
CA PRO A 272 -9.74 -0.72 -37.22
C PRO A 272 -10.31 -1.08 -35.82
N ARG A 273 -10.85 -2.30 -35.69
CA ARG A 273 -11.13 -2.88 -34.37
C ARG A 273 -9.83 -2.99 -33.57
N GLY A 274 -9.84 -2.59 -32.30
CA GLY A 274 -8.68 -2.71 -31.43
C GLY A 274 -8.68 -1.71 -30.27
N TYR A 275 -7.56 -1.68 -29.55
CA TYR A 275 -7.31 -0.72 -28.49
C TYR A 275 -6.51 0.46 -29.00
N TYR A 276 -6.91 1.66 -28.59
CA TYR A 276 -6.26 2.92 -28.93
C TYR A 276 -5.88 3.66 -27.66
N VAL A 277 -4.73 4.30 -27.70
CA VAL A 277 -4.20 5.04 -26.57
C VAL A 277 -4.03 6.49 -26.99
N TYR A 278 -4.79 7.39 -26.34
CA TYR A 278 -4.59 8.82 -26.47
C TYR A 278 -3.80 9.32 -25.26
N VAL A 279 -2.71 10.02 -25.51
CA VAL A 279 -1.88 10.66 -24.48
C VAL A 279 -2.05 12.16 -24.61
N GLY A 280 -2.49 12.80 -23.54
CA GLY A 280 -2.65 14.24 -23.45
C GLY A 280 -1.93 14.80 -22.23
N SER A 281 -1.78 16.13 -22.22
CA SER A 281 -1.27 16.87 -21.07
C SER A 281 -2.19 18.03 -20.75
N ALA A 282 -2.37 18.30 -19.47
CA ALA A 282 -3.11 19.42 -18.93
C ALA A 282 -2.20 20.24 -18.02
N MET A 283 -1.90 21.49 -18.41
CA MET A 283 -1.18 22.41 -17.53
C MET A 283 -2.04 22.90 -16.35
N LYS A 284 -3.37 22.86 -16.51
CA LYS A 284 -4.41 23.14 -15.50
C LYS A 284 -5.70 22.37 -15.86
N GLY A 285 -6.55 22.02 -14.91
CA GLY A 285 -7.86 21.41 -15.18
C GLY A 285 -7.77 19.94 -15.58
N LEU A 286 -6.82 19.17 -15.05
CA LEU A 286 -6.66 17.75 -15.36
C LEU A 286 -7.92 16.96 -14.98
N ALA A 287 -8.51 17.25 -13.83
CA ALA A 287 -9.72 16.58 -13.32
C ALA A 287 -10.92 16.72 -14.27
N ALA A 288 -11.01 17.80 -15.04
CA ALA A 288 -12.07 17.98 -16.03
C ALA A 288 -11.86 17.17 -17.33
N ARG A 289 -10.71 16.49 -17.47
CA ARG A 289 -10.33 15.70 -18.66
C ARG A 289 -10.29 14.19 -18.40
N LEU A 290 -10.44 13.76 -17.14
CA LEU A 290 -10.50 12.36 -16.71
C LEU A 290 -11.96 11.93 -16.51
#